data_AF-A0AAW0NWX2-F1
#
_entry.id   AF-A0AAW0NWX2-F1
#
_cell.length_a   1.000
_cell.length_b   1.000
_cell.length_c   1.000
_cell.angle_alpha   90.00
_cell.angle_beta   90.00
_cell.angle_gamma   90.00
#
_symmetry.space_group_name_H-M   'P 1'
#
loop_
_entity.id
_entity.type
_entity.pdbx_description
1 polymer ?
#
loop_
_entity_poly.entity_id
_entity_poly.type
_entity_poly.pdbx_seq_one_letter_code
_entity_poly.pdbx_strand_id
1 'polypeptide(L)'
;MASDRLLLLLEEEREEEIAAKLDFCHHKHSLLIVVGHAVLGYVAQDIERGLRCWDIDLKNCNLNLYLQEFLSHHTASFKGAGQKCLRHSTKTLDIQVLISPTQEQVHSEVSSLLSRDSAHKLLILAGQSLEDSGDLLFHQGLFSAHQLKHILHQQFLGRESSCSNLRLTLSCPNIGHWRQTLLELQCPYTLYINTPEVHPALDAMGDFSALVSNTISPLSPFELLPPPPPWAFSNCPDPAAMSFLRDGATVPSSL
;
A
#
# COMPACT_ATOMS: atom_id res chain seq x y z
N MET A 1 21.02 42.92 -13.14
CA MET A 1 21.06 43.21 -11.68
C MET A 1 19.66 43.51 -11.11
N ALA A 2 18.90 44.51 -11.61
CA ALA A 2 17.52 44.74 -11.12
C ALA A 2 16.49 43.75 -11.73
N SER A 3 16.71 43.32 -12.98
CA SER A 3 15.81 42.39 -13.69
C SER A 3 15.83 40.96 -13.13
N ASP A 4 17.00 40.49 -12.68
CA ASP A 4 17.18 39.13 -12.17
C ASP A 4 16.52 38.94 -10.80
N ARG A 5 16.49 39.99 -9.97
CA ARG A 5 15.78 40.00 -8.69
C ARG A 5 14.26 39.97 -8.85
N LEU A 6 13.72 40.61 -9.90
CA LEU A 6 12.29 40.55 -10.18
C LEU A 6 11.86 39.20 -10.74
N LEU A 7 12.72 38.54 -11.52
CA LEU A 7 12.46 37.16 -11.95
C LEU A 7 12.48 36.18 -10.78
N LEU A 8 13.45 36.30 -9.87
CA LEU A 8 13.48 35.46 -8.67
C LEU A 8 12.28 35.69 -7.76
N LEU A 9 11.83 36.93 -7.58
CA LEU A 9 10.63 37.24 -6.79
C LEU A 9 9.34 36.72 -7.46
N LEU A 10 9.24 36.78 -8.79
CA LEU A 10 8.10 36.21 -9.52
C LEU A 10 8.13 34.67 -9.55
N GLU A 11 9.32 34.07 -9.53
CA GLU A 11 9.48 32.62 -9.41
C GLU A 11 9.18 32.14 -7.98
N GLU A 12 9.61 32.88 -6.96
CA GLU A 12 9.24 32.66 -5.55
C GLU A 12 7.74 32.88 -5.33
N GLU A 13 7.15 33.96 -5.87
CA GLU A 13 5.68 34.19 -5.80
C GLU A 13 4.90 33.13 -6.58
N ARG A 14 5.41 32.62 -7.71
CA ARG A 14 4.80 31.52 -8.45
C ARG A 14 4.95 30.19 -7.72
N GLU A 15 6.08 29.93 -7.06
CA GLU A 15 6.27 28.76 -6.20
C GLU A 15 5.44 28.85 -4.92
N GLU A 16 5.27 30.04 -4.36
CA GLU A 16 4.34 30.33 -3.26
C GLU A 16 2.87 30.25 -3.71
N GLU A 17 2.52 30.61 -4.94
CA GLU A 17 1.19 30.40 -5.53
C GLU A 17 0.92 28.93 -5.88
N ILE A 18 1.94 28.15 -6.26
CA ILE A 18 1.85 26.69 -6.41
C ILE A 18 1.77 26.02 -5.02
N ALA A 19 2.39 26.60 -3.99
CA ALA A 19 2.25 26.19 -2.60
C ALA A 19 0.94 26.69 -1.96
N ALA A 20 0.31 27.72 -2.53
CA ALA A 20 -0.95 28.27 -2.08
C ALA A 20 -2.11 27.45 -2.65
N LYS A 21 -2.78 26.75 -1.72
CA LYS A 21 -4.09 26.12 -1.87
C LYS A 21 -4.10 24.81 -2.68
N LEU A 22 -3.86 23.70 -1.98
CA LEU A 22 -4.53 22.46 -2.34
C LEU A 22 -6.04 22.66 -2.13
N ASP A 23 -6.73 23.23 -3.12
CA ASP A 23 -8.19 23.18 -3.18
C ASP A 23 -8.56 21.73 -3.50
N PHE A 24 -8.77 20.95 -2.44
CA PHE A 24 -9.21 19.57 -2.57
C PHE A 24 -10.56 19.52 -3.29
N CYS A 25 -10.64 18.73 -4.35
CA CYS A 25 -11.85 18.52 -5.12
C CYS A 25 -12.81 17.59 -4.38
N HIS A 26 -13.96 18.14 -3.98
CA HIS A 26 -15.03 17.40 -3.28
C HIS A 26 -15.63 16.25 -4.09
N HIS A 27 -15.49 16.25 -5.41
CA HIS A 27 -16.00 15.19 -6.27
C HIS A 27 -14.97 14.08 -6.49
N LYS A 28 -13.72 14.29 -6.09
CA LYS A 28 -12.65 13.30 -6.23
C LYS A 28 -12.41 12.54 -4.94
N HIS A 29 -12.24 11.24 -5.11
CA HIS A 29 -12.08 10.26 -4.06
C HIS A 29 -10.80 9.47 -4.32
N SER A 30 -10.13 9.03 -3.26
CA SER A 30 -8.97 8.15 -3.40
C SER A 30 -8.97 7.06 -2.35
N LEU A 31 -8.74 5.83 -2.81
CA LEU A 31 -8.69 4.62 -2.02
C LEU A 31 -7.29 4.00 -2.15
N LEU A 32 -6.60 3.85 -1.04
CA LEU A 32 -5.38 3.07 -0.94
C LEU A 32 -5.59 1.90 0.01
N ILE A 33 -5.32 0.69 -0.47
CA ILE A 33 -5.33 -0.54 0.32
C ILE A 33 -3.90 -1.03 0.43
N VAL A 34 -3.40 -1.22 1.65
CA VAL A 34 -2.09 -1.78 1.94
C VAL A 34 -2.31 -3.17 2.51
N VAL A 35 -1.96 -4.18 1.73
CA VAL A 35 -2.04 -5.60 2.12
C VAL A 35 -0.66 -6.05 2.57
N GLY A 36 -0.53 -6.25 3.87
CA GLY A 36 0.69 -6.76 4.48
C GLY A 36 0.84 -8.28 4.31
N HIS A 37 1.68 -8.86 5.16
CA HIS A 37 1.75 -10.30 5.35
C HIS A 37 0.37 -10.83 5.74
N ALA A 38 -0.10 -11.90 5.11
CA ALA A 38 -1.49 -12.33 5.25
C ALA A 38 -1.62 -13.84 5.37
N VAL A 39 -2.52 -14.26 6.26
CA VAL A 39 -3.15 -15.58 6.24
C VAL A 39 -4.46 -15.45 5.46
N LEU A 40 -4.72 -16.35 4.52
CA LEU A 40 -5.90 -16.32 3.65
C LEU A 40 -7.19 -16.19 4.49
N GLY A 41 -8.05 -15.22 4.15
CA GLY A 41 -9.35 -14.97 4.80
C GLY A 41 -9.46 -13.64 5.56
N TYR A 42 -8.43 -13.23 6.31
CA TYR A 42 -8.48 -11.98 7.10
C TYR A 42 -8.47 -10.73 6.23
N VAL A 43 -7.71 -10.77 5.13
CA VAL A 43 -7.57 -9.62 4.21
C VAL A 43 -8.91 -9.24 3.57
N ALA A 44 -9.71 -10.21 3.14
CA ALA A 44 -11.00 -9.93 2.53
C ALA A 44 -11.92 -9.19 3.52
N GLN A 45 -11.98 -9.68 4.76
CA GLN A 45 -12.79 -9.08 5.81
C GLN A 45 -12.33 -7.67 6.17
N ASP A 46 -11.02 -7.43 6.27
CA ASP A 46 -10.47 -6.09 6.55
C ASP A 46 -10.78 -5.09 5.43
N ILE A 47 -10.72 -5.54 4.17
CA ILE A 47 -11.05 -4.73 3.00
C ILE A 47 -12.55 -4.40 3.00
N GLU A 48 -13.41 -5.40 3.16
CA GLU A 48 -14.86 -5.21 3.20
C GLU A 48 -15.27 -4.26 4.33
N ARG A 49 -14.76 -4.49 5.54
CA ARG A 49 -14.96 -3.59 6.68
C ARG A 49 -14.51 -2.18 6.33
N GLY A 50 -13.29 -2.00 5.82
CA GLY A 50 -12.77 -0.68 5.49
C GLY A 50 -13.60 0.06 4.46
N LEU A 51 -14.06 -0.62 3.41
CA LEU A 51 -14.96 -0.06 2.40
C LEU A 51 -16.31 0.36 3.01
N ARG A 52 -16.84 -0.42 3.97
CA ARG A 52 -18.10 -0.12 4.66
C ARG A 52 -18.00 1.00 5.68
N CYS A 53 -16.81 1.23 6.24
CA CYS A 53 -16.52 2.33 7.17
C CYS A 53 -16.36 3.69 6.47
N TRP A 54 -16.22 3.73 5.14
CA TRP A 54 -15.90 4.95 4.40
C TRP A 54 -17.14 5.81 4.12
N ASP A 55 -17.41 6.78 5.01
CA ASP A 55 -18.59 7.65 4.90
C ASP A 55 -18.48 8.69 3.76
N ILE A 56 -18.93 8.27 2.58
CA ILE A 56 -19.03 9.10 1.38
C ILE A 56 -20.43 9.02 0.75
N ASP A 57 -20.81 10.06 0.01
CA ASP A 57 -22.09 10.05 -0.71
C ASP A 57 -22.01 9.16 -1.95
N LEU A 58 -22.66 8.00 -1.88
CA LEU A 58 -22.71 7.02 -2.98
C LEU A 58 -23.37 7.55 -4.25
N LYS A 59 -24.13 8.65 -4.17
CA LYS A 59 -24.68 9.33 -5.36
C LYS A 59 -23.58 10.06 -6.15
N ASN A 60 -22.59 10.62 -5.45
CA ASN A 60 -21.45 11.31 -6.05
C ASN A 60 -20.33 10.33 -6.40
N CYS A 61 -20.15 9.27 -5.61
CA CYS A 61 -19.15 8.23 -5.83
C CYS A 61 -19.79 6.85 -5.71
N ASN A 62 -20.24 6.28 -6.83
CA ASN A 62 -20.83 4.94 -6.83
C ASN A 62 -19.74 3.88 -6.64
N LEU A 63 -19.47 3.53 -5.37
CA LEU A 63 -18.46 2.53 -5.01
C LEU A 63 -18.71 1.19 -5.71
N ASN A 64 -19.97 0.73 -5.80
CA ASN A 64 -20.27 -0.57 -6.42
C ASN A 64 -19.86 -0.59 -7.90
N LEU A 65 -20.17 0.48 -8.64
CA LEU A 65 -19.78 0.62 -10.05
C LEU A 65 -18.24 0.62 -10.19
N TYR A 66 -17.53 1.42 -9.40
CA TYR A 66 -16.08 1.55 -9.55
C TYR A 66 -15.32 0.30 -9.10
N LEU A 67 -15.85 -0.45 -8.12
CA LEU A 67 -15.32 -1.76 -7.76
C LEU A 67 -15.53 -2.77 -8.91
N GLN A 68 -16.69 -2.76 -9.59
CA GLN A 68 -16.91 -3.59 -10.78
C GLN A 68 -15.97 -3.22 -11.95
N GLU A 69 -15.77 -1.92 -12.18
CA GLU A 69 -14.79 -1.47 -13.18
C GLU A 69 -13.37 -1.92 -12.82
N PHE A 70 -12.99 -1.86 -11.55
CA PHE A 70 -11.69 -2.35 -11.09
C PHE A 70 -11.51 -3.83 -11.41
N LEU A 71 -12.53 -4.67 -11.17
CA LEU A 71 -12.49 -6.11 -11.49
C LEU A 71 -12.18 -6.35 -12.97
N SER A 72 -12.65 -5.47 -13.85
CA SER A 72 -12.53 -5.62 -15.31
C SER A 72 -11.31 -4.90 -15.91
N HIS A 73 -10.87 -3.80 -15.31
CA HIS A 73 -9.96 -2.83 -15.95
C HIS A 73 -8.73 -2.46 -15.13
N HIS A 74 -8.51 -3.08 -13.96
CA HIS A 74 -7.32 -2.78 -13.18
C HIS A 74 -6.04 -3.08 -13.98
N THR A 75 -5.06 -2.23 -13.77
CA THR A 75 -3.69 -2.44 -14.23
C THR A 75 -2.90 -3.09 -13.11
N ALA A 76 -2.10 -4.11 -13.44
CA ALA A 76 -1.20 -4.76 -12.49
C ALA A 76 0.25 -4.36 -12.82
N SER A 77 0.99 -3.95 -11.80
CA SER A 77 2.42 -3.67 -11.87
C SER A 77 3.18 -4.49 -10.85
N PHE A 78 4.37 -4.95 -11.22
CA PHE A 78 5.23 -5.81 -10.41
C PHE A 78 6.50 -5.03 -10.07
N LYS A 79 6.72 -4.77 -8.77
CA LYS A 79 7.80 -3.88 -8.30
C LYS A 79 9.00 -4.63 -7.69
N GLY A 80 8.97 -5.96 -7.64
CA GLY A 80 10.04 -6.78 -7.09
C GLY A 80 9.60 -8.22 -6.83
N ALA A 81 10.38 -8.95 -6.04
CA ALA A 81 10.06 -10.32 -5.63
C ALA A 81 8.79 -10.31 -4.75
N GLY A 82 7.64 -10.69 -5.33
CA GLY A 82 6.35 -10.80 -4.63
C GLY A 82 5.54 -9.51 -4.50
N GLN A 83 6.14 -8.34 -4.72
CA GLN A 83 5.45 -7.04 -4.66
C GLN A 83 4.56 -6.79 -5.87
N LYS A 84 3.28 -6.54 -5.62
CA LYS A 84 2.31 -6.22 -6.67
C LYS A 84 1.58 -4.93 -6.32
N CYS A 85 1.25 -4.15 -7.35
CA CYS A 85 0.41 -2.99 -7.22
C CYS A 85 -0.69 -3.06 -8.28
N LEU A 86 -1.94 -3.16 -7.83
CA LEU A 86 -3.12 -3.10 -8.68
C LEU A 86 -3.68 -1.69 -8.63
N ARG A 87 -4.01 -1.10 -9.78
CA ARG A 87 -4.56 0.27 -9.84
C ARG A 87 -5.62 0.39 -10.91
N HIS A 88 -6.72 1.06 -10.57
CA HIS A 88 -7.73 1.56 -11.51
C HIS A 88 -8.01 3.02 -11.16
N SER A 89 -7.96 3.89 -12.15
CA SER A 89 -8.12 5.33 -11.97
C SER A 89 -9.20 5.86 -12.88
N THR A 90 -10.14 6.61 -12.30
CA THR A 90 -11.21 7.29 -13.02
C THR A 90 -11.19 8.79 -12.70
N LYS A 91 -12.08 9.56 -13.32
CA LYS A 91 -12.21 10.99 -13.01
C LYS A 91 -12.71 11.27 -11.58
N THR A 92 -13.40 10.29 -10.98
CA THR A 92 -14.10 10.44 -9.69
C THR A 92 -13.39 9.68 -8.58
N LEU A 93 -12.97 8.44 -8.83
CA LEU A 93 -12.34 7.56 -7.86
C LEU A 93 -11.05 6.96 -8.43
N ASP A 94 -9.96 7.10 -7.66
CA ASP A 94 -8.72 6.37 -7.87
C ASP A 94 -8.58 5.28 -6.80
N ILE A 95 -8.41 4.04 -7.25
CA ILE A 95 -8.24 2.87 -6.39
C ILE A 95 -6.85 2.30 -6.61
N GLN A 96 -6.12 2.10 -5.53
CA GLN A 96 -4.82 1.45 -5.53
C GLN A 96 -4.72 0.40 -4.43
N VAL A 97 -4.20 -0.77 -4.78
CA VAL A 97 -3.96 -1.88 -3.87
C VAL A 97 -2.49 -2.26 -3.94
N LEU A 98 -1.81 -2.19 -2.80
CA LEU A 98 -0.44 -2.66 -2.64
C LEU A 98 -0.47 -4.03 -1.98
N ILE A 99 0.22 -5.00 -2.57
CA ILE A 99 0.31 -6.38 -2.07
C ILE A 99 1.77 -6.69 -1.76
N SER A 100 2.01 -7.12 -0.53
CA SER A 100 3.34 -7.37 0.03
C SER A 100 4.33 -6.21 -0.21
N PRO A 101 3.95 -4.94 0.05
CA PRO A 101 4.83 -3.81 -0.21
C PRO A 101 6.01 -3.76 0.76
N THR A 102 7.07 -3.03 0.38
CA THR A 102 8.09 -2.62 1.36
C THR A 102 7.64 -1.42 2.17
N GLN A 103 8.34 -1.17 3.27
CA GLN A 103 8.10 0.02 4.10
C GLN A 103 8.29 1.33 3.30
N GLU A 104 9.29 1.39 2.42
CA GLU A 104 9.55 2.55 1.56
C GLU A 104 8.42 2.76 0.54
N GLN A 105 7.90 1.66 -0.03
CA GLN A 105 6.77 1.74 -0.95
C GLN A 105 5.51 2.24 -0.25
N VAL A 106 5.20 1.74 0.96
CA VAL A 106 4.05 2.24 1.73
C VAL A 106 4.23 3.72 2.07
N HIS A 107 5.41 4.13 2.50
CA HIS A 107 5.68 5.55 2.77
C HIS A 107 5.41 6.41 1.52
N SER A 108 5.98 6.05 0.37
CA SER A 108 5.83 6.81 -0.88
C SER A 108 4.37 6.87 -1.35
N GLU A 109 3.65 5.75 -1.33
CA GLU A 109 2.28 5.67 -1.83
C GLU A 109 1.26 6.32 -0.86
N VAL A 110 1.51 6.28 0.46
CA VAL A 110 0.71 7.03 1.45
C VAL A 110 0.95 8.54 1.27
N SER A 111 2.19 8.99 1.14
CA SER A 111 2.48 10.40 0.83
C SER A 111 1.83 10.83 -0.49
N SER A 112 1.84 9.96 -1.51
CA SER A 112 1.16 10.19 -2.78
C SER A 112 -0.36 10.31 -2.57
N LEU A 113 -0.98 9.40 -1.83
CA LEU A 113 -2.41 9.44 -1.49
C LEU A 113 -2.79 10.80 -0.89
N LEU A 114 -2.03 11.26 0.10
CA LEU A 114 -2.29 12.51 0.81
C LEU A 114 -2.07 13.75 -0.07
N SER A 115 -1.13 13.69 -1.02
CA SER A 115 -0.82 14.78 -1.94
C SER A 115 -1.83 14.93 -3.09
N ARG A 116 -2.68 13.93 -3.33
CA ARG A 116 -3.70 14.01 -4.38
C ARG A 116 -4.74 15.08 -4.10
N ASP A 117 -5.32 15.61 -5.16
CA ASP A 117 -6.38 16.63 -5.12
C ASP A 117 -7.74 16.11 -4.61
N SER A 118 -7.89 14.82 -4.30
CA SER A 118 -9.12 14.26 -3.74
C SER A 118 -9.39 14.74 -2.31
N ALA A 119 -10.59 15.25 -2.04
CA ALA A 119 -11.02 15.64 -0.69
C ALA A 119 -11.34 14.45 0.20
N HIS A 120 -11.80 13.35 -0.37
CA HIS A 120 -12.20 12.15 0.36
C HIS A 120 -11.17 11.05 0.14
N LYS A 121 -10.50 10.62 1.21
CA LYS A 121 -9.43 9.62 1.16
C LYS A 121 -9.73 8.47 2.12
N LEU A 122 -9.55 7.24 1.65
CA LEU A 122 -9.61 6.03 2.45
C LEU A 122 -8.27 5.30 2.39
N LEU A 123 -7.71 5.00 3.56
CA LEU A 123 -6.56 4.13 3.74
C LEU A 123 -7.01 2.88 4.49
N ILE A 124 -6.88 1.70 3.87
CA ILE A 124 -7.16 0.41 4.50
C ILE A 124 -5.83 -0.31 4.73
N LEU A 125 -5.59 -0.72 5.96
CA LEU A 125 -4.50 -1.60 6.35
C LEU A 125 -5.09 -2.99 6.61
N ALA A 126 -4.69 -3.97 5.79
CA ALA A 126 -5.23 -5.32 5.82
C ALA A 126 -4.10 -6.35 5.92
N GLY A 127 -4.30 -7.38 6.75
CA GLY A 127 -3.31 -8.44 6.95
C GLY A 127 -2.98 -8.68 8.41
N GLN A 128 -1.92 -9.46 8.65
CA GLN A 128 -1.47 -9.83 9.97
C GLN A 128 -0.84 -8.63 10.69
N SER A 129 -1.23 -8.47 11.94
CA SER A 129 -0.71 -7.42 12.81
C SER A 129 -0.15 -8.00 14.10
N LEU A 130 0.81 -7.30 14.68
CA LEU A 130 1.34 -7.63 16.01
C LEU A 130 0.25 -7.43 17.07
N GLU A 131 0.12 -8.39 17.98
CA GLU A 131 -0.93 -8.38 19.01
C GLU A 131 -0.78 -7.18 19.97
N ASP A 132 0.46 -6.86 20.37
CA ASP A 132 0.74 -5.80 21.33
C ASP A 132 0.63 -4.40 20.71
N SER A 133 1.36 -4.13 19.62
CA SER A 133 1.43 -2.79 19.02
C SER A 133 0.33 -2.51 18.00
N GLY A 134 -0.24 -3.56 17.39
CA GLY A 134 -1.15 -3.47 16.26
C GLY A 134 -0.45 -3.23 14.92
N ASP A 135 0.88 -3.20 14.87
CA ASP A 135 1.62 -2.86 13.65
C ASP A 135 1.37 -3.89 12.55
N LEU A 136 1.16 -3.41 11.32
CA LEU A 136 0.94 -4.27 10.16
C LEU A 136 2.26 -4.92 9.73
N LEU A 137 2.32 -6.25 9.69
CA LEU A 137 3.52 -6.98 9.33
C LEU A 137 3.71 -7.01 7.82
N PHE A 138 4.95 -6.88 7.36
CA PHE A 138 5.35 -7.14 5.98
C PHE A 138 6.28 -8.35 5.91
N HIS A 139 6.61 -8.79 4.69
CA HIS A 139 7.63 -9.82 4.52
C HIS A 139 8.98 -9.36 5.10
N GLN A 140 9.30 -8.07 4.93
CA GLN A 140 10.45 -7.43 5.55
C GLN A 140 10.02 -6.10 6.17
N GLY A 141 10.08 -6.03 7.50
CA GLY A 141 9.69 -4.85 8.26
C GLY A 141 8.20 -4.84 8.64
N LEU A 142 7.74 -3.68 9.11
CA LEU A 142 6.38 -3.44 9.57
C LEU A 142 5.94 -2.01 9.26
N PHE A 143 4.63 -1.79 9.29
CA PHE A 143 4.03 -0.46 9.24
C PHE A 143 3.28 -0.14 10.53
N SER A 144 3.76 0.88 11.25
CA SER A 144 3.25 1.25 12.57
C SER A 144 2.42 2.53 12.57
N ALA A 145 1.60 2.70 13.61
CA ALA A 145 0.85 3.93 13.85
C ALA A 145 1.77 5.16 13.92
N HIS A 146 2.98 5.02 14.49
CA HIS A 146 3.98 6.08 14.59
C HIS A 146 4.54 6.48 13.23
N GLN A 147 4.74 5.52 12.33
CA GLN A 147 5.19 5.81 10.97
C GLN A 147 4.11 6.55 10.18
N LEU A 148 2.84 6.13 10.30
CA LEU A 148 1.73 6.88 9.71
C LEU A 148 1.63 8.29 10.31
N LYS A 149 1.76 8.43 11.63
CA LYS A 149 1.79 9.72 12.33
C LYS A 149 2.87 10.64 11.76
N HIS A 150 4.08 10.10 11.54
CA HIS A 150 5.19 10.84 10.95
C HIS A 150 4.89 11.28 9.51
N ILE A 151 4.36 10.40 8.66
CA ILE A 151 3.99 10.74 7.28
C ILE A 151 2.95 11.85 7.26
N LEU A 152 1.90 11.74 8.08
CA LEU A 152 0.86 12.76 8.19
C LEU A 152 1.43 14.10 8.67
N HIS A 153 2.26 14.09 9.69
CA HIS A 153 2.90 15.31 10.20
C HIS A 153 3.75 15.99 9.12
N GLN A 154 4.61 15.24 8.42
CA GLN A 154 5.46 15.79 7.35
C GLN A 154 4.64 16.35 6.19
N GLN A 155 3.55 15.68 5.82
CA GLN A 155 2.71 16.10 4.70
C GLN A 155 2.00 17.44 4.95
N PHE A 156 1.60 17.70 6.20
CA PHE A 156 0.77 18.85 6.55
C PHE A 156 1.49 19.90 7.41
N LEU A 157 2.80 19.74 7.62
CA LEU A 157 3.62 20.71 8.34
C LEU A 157 3.50 22.10 7.70
N GLY A 158 3.08 23.08 8.49
CA GLY A 158 2.90 24.47 8.02
C GLY A 158 1.68 24.72 7.13
N ARG A 159 0.76 23.76 6.97
CA ARG A 159 -0.42 23.85 6.07
C ARG A 159 -1.75 23.94 6.82
N GLU A 160 -1.76 24.60 7.97
CA GLU A 160 -2.86 24.51 8.92
C GLU A 160 -4.21 25.07 8.43
N SER A 161 -4.18 26.04 7.50
CA SER A 161 -5.39 26.73 7.01
C SER A 161 -5.98 26.17 5.71
N SER A 162 -5.24 25.35 4.96
CA SER A 162 -5.62 24.93 3.59
C SER A 162 -6.23 23.54 3.50
N CYS A 163 -6.25 22.77 4.60
CA CYS A 163 -6.63 21.35 4.58
C CYS A 163 -7.98 21.03 5.23
N SER A 164 -8.77 22.04 5.62
CA SER A 164 -10.01 21.86 6.40
C SER A 164 -11.07 20.99 5.71
N ASN A 165 -11.07 20.96 4.37
CA ASN A 165 -11.99 20.17 3.57
C ASN A 165 -11.54 18.71 3.33
N LEU A 166 -10.30 18.37 3.70
CA LEU A 166 -9.77 17.03 3.57
C LEU A 166 -10.38 16.10 4.62
N ARG A 167 -10.88 14.95 4.18
CA ARG A 167 -11.38 13.87 5.02
C ARG A 167 -10.56 12.61 4.77
N LEU A 168 -9.80 12.19 5.76
CA LEU A 168 -9.05 10.95 5.74
C LEU A 168 -9.74 9.93 6.64
N THR A 169 -10.14 8.80 6.07
CA THR A 169 -10.63 7.64 6.82
C THR A 169 -9.55 6.58 6.83
N LEU A 170 -9.22 6.08 8.02
CA LEU A 170 -8.30 4.98 8.26
C LEU A 170 -9.09 3.76 8.74
N SER A 171 -9.01 2.68 7.99
CA SER A 171 -9.37 1.34 8.46
C SER A 171 -8.09 0.60 8.82
N CYS A 172 -7.86 0.39 10.11
CA CYS A 172 -6.70 -0.31 10.65
C CYS A 172 -7.14 -1.43 11.60
N PRO A 173 -6.24 -2.34 12.00
CA PRO A 173 -6.54 -3.34 13.03
C PRO A 173 -7.12 -2.67 14.29
N ASN A 174 -8.11 -3.31 14.92
CA ASN A 174 -8.73 -2.83 16.17
C ASN A 174 -7.90 -3.16 17.43
N ILE A 175 -6.66 -3.58 17.24
CA ILE A 175 -5.71 -3.95 18.28
C ILE A 175 -4.57 -2.93 18.37
N GLY A 176 -3.88 -2.92 19.50
CA GLY A 176 -2.73 -2.05 19.73
C GLY A 176 -3.08 -0.57 19.90
N HIS A 177 -2.20 0.30 19.42
CA HIS A 177 -2.17 1.72 19.79
C HIS A 177 -2.49 2.70 18.65
N TRP A 178 -3.10 2.23 17.56
CA TRP A 178 -3.42 3.06 16.38
C TRP A 178 -4.22 4.31 16.73
N ARG A 179 -5.33 4.13 17.44
CA ARG A 179 -6.24 5.23 17.78
C ARG A 179 -5.57 6.23 18.72
N GLN A 180 -4.87 5.76 19.76
CA GLN A 180 -4.20 6.60 20.74
C GLN A 180 -3.10 7.44 20.08
N THR A 181 -2.25 6.80 19.26
CA THR A 181 -1.10 7.44 18.60
C THR A 181 -1.53 8.54 17.63
N LEU A 182 -2.61 8.31 16.89
CA LEU A 182 -3.08 9.22 15.84
C LEU A 182 -3.99 10.33 16.38
N LEU A 183 -4.71 10.14 17.50
CA LEU A 183 -5.52 11.18 18.12
C LEU A 183 -4.69 12.31 18.76
N GLU A 184 -3.42 12.06 19.05
CA GLU A 184 -2.49 13.10 19.53
C GLU A 184 -2.10 14.10 18.44
N LEU A 185 -2.41 13.84 17.17
CA LEU A 185 -2.14 14.78 16.09
C LEU A 185 -3.15 15.92 16.11
N GLN A 186 -2.65 17.15 16.18
CA GLN A 186 -3.41 18.33 15.80
C GLN A 186 -3.43 18.40 14.27
N CYS A 187 -4.45 17.79 13.67
CA CYS A 187 -4.60 17.73 12.22
C CYS A 187 -5.40 18.93 11.69
N PRO A 188 -4.96 19.60 10.61
CA PRO A 188 -5.75 20.62 9.94
C PRO A 188 -6.87 20.05 9.03
N TYR A 189 -7.11 18.74 9.11
CA TYR A 189 -8.06 17.98 8.32
C TYR A 189 -8.84 17.04 9.22
N THR A 190 -9.94 16.47 8.71
CA THR A 190 -10.76 15.54 9.48
C THR A 190 -10.21 14.12 9.36
N LEU A 191 -9.83 13.51 10.49
CA LEU A 191 -9.35 12.14 10.57
C LEU A 191 -10.41 11.24 11.23
N TYR A 192 -10.82 10.19 10.51
CA TYR A 192 -11.71 9.14 11.00
C TYR A 192 -10.92 7.84 11.13
N ILE A 193 -11.03 7.15 12.27
CA ILE A 193 -10.31 5.89 12.52
C ILE A 193 -11.33 4.83 12.93
N ASN A 194 -11.40 3.74 12.15
CA ASN A 194 -12.30 2.61 12.39
C ASN A 194 -13.72 3.05 12.74
N THR A 195 -14.31 3.90 11.89
CA THR A 195 -15.70 4.33 12.00
C THR A 195 -16.67 3.14 11.90
N PRO A 196 -17.89 3.25 12.42
CA PRO A 196 -18.92 2.23 12.20
C PRO A 196 -19.18 2.00 10.70
N GLU A 197 -19.60 0.79 10.35
CA GLU A 197 -20.00 0.45 8.99
C GLU A 197 -21.27 1.22 8.60
N VAL A 198 -21.14 2.17 7.67
CA VAL A 198 -22.23 3.03 7.19
C VAL A 198 -22.83 2.53 5.88
N HIS A 199 -22.08 1.74 5.12
CA HIS A 199 -22.54 1.19 3.84
C HIS A 199 -22.97 -0.28 3.97
N PRO A 200 -24.06 -0.69 3.29
CA PRO A 200 -24.44 -2.09 3.20
C PRO A 200 -23.37 -2.91 2.46
N ALA A 201 -23.53 -4.23 2.44
CA ALA A 201 -22.64 -5.06 1.63
C ALA A 201 -22.97 -4.77 0.16
N LEU A 202 -22.00 -4.25 -0.58
CA LEU A 202 -22.16 -3.98 -2.01
C LEU A 202 -21.86 -5.27 -2.78
N ASP A 203 -22.60 -5.52 -3.86
CA ASP A 203 -22.47 -6.76 -4.64
C ASP A 203 -21.03 -6.99 -5.12
N ALA A 204 -20.36 -5.94 -5.59
CA ALA A 204 -18.99 -5.98 -6.08
C ALA A 204 -17.93 -6.16 -4.98
N MET A 205 -18.29 -5.94 -3.71
CA MET A 205 -17.33 -5.87 -2.61
C MET A 205 -16.68 -7.22 -2.34
N GLY A 206 -17.48 -8.29 -2.35
CA GLY A 206 -17.00 -9.65 -2.13
C GLY A 206 -16.10 -10.14 -3.26
N ASP A 207 -16.48 -9.87 -4.51
CA ASP A 207 -15.66 -10.22 -5.67
C ASP A 207 -14.33 -9.44 -5.67
N PHE A 208 -14.37 -8.16 -5.30
CA PHE A 208 -13.19 -7.32 -5.17
C PHE A 208 -12.25 -7.80 -4.06
N SER A 209 -12.79 -8.07 -2.86
CA SER A 209 -12.02 -8.56 -1.72
C SER A 209 -11.40 -9.95 -2.00
N ALA A 210 -12.14 -10.80 -2.72
CA ALA A 210 -11.68 -12.10 -3.20
C ALA A 210 -10.58 -11.96 -4.26
N LEU A 211 -10.72 -11.06 -5.24
CA LEU A 211 -9.67 -10.79 -6.22
C LEU A 211 -8.35 -10.40 -5.54
N VAL A 212 -8.41 -9.45 -4.60
CA VAL A 212 -7.22 -9.01 -3.86
C VAL A 212 -6.61 -10.16 -3.08
N SER A 213 -7.43 -10.93 -2.35
CA SER A 213 -6.98 -12.07 -1.56
C SER A 213 -6.33 -13.16 -2.41
N ASN A 214 -6.90 -13.46 -3.59
CA ASN A 214 -6.36 -14.44 -4.54
C ASN A 214 -5.07 -13.97 -5.22
N THR A 215 -4.81 -12.66 -5.22
CA THR A 215 -3.59 -12.10 -5.80
C THR A 215 -2.39 -12.21 -4.84
N ILE A 216 -2.64 -12.43 -3.54
CA ILE A 216 -1.60 -12.69 -2.54
C ILE A 216 -0.93 -14.03 -2.88
N SER A 217 0.34 -13.99 -3.27
CA SER A 217 1.10 -15.23 -3.50
C SER A 217 1.34 -15.93 -2.16
N PRO A 218 1.15 -17.26 -2.06
CA PRO A 218 1.64 -17.99 -0.90
C PRO A 218 3.16 -17.79 -0.79
N LEU A 219 3.65 -17.68 0.45
CA LEU A 219 5.10 -17.66 0.70
C LEU A 219 5.73 -18.87 0.03
N SER A 220 6.85 -18.67 -0.65
CA SER A 220 7.63 -19.79 -1.16
C SER A 220 8.00 -20.69 0.03
N PRO A 221 7.80 -22.02 -0.04
CA PRO A 221 8.23 -22.93 1.03
C PRO A 221 9.70 -22.78 1.39
N PHE A 222 10.52 -22.30 0.44
CA PHE A 222 11.95 -22.02 0.65
C PHE A 222 12.23 -20.81 1.55
N GLU A 223 11.31 -19.84 1.64
CA GLU A 223 11.46 -18.68 2.54
C GLU A 223 11.05 -19.02 3.99
N LEU A 224 10.33 -20.14 4.18
CA LEU A 224 10.05 -20.70 5.51
C LEU A 224 11.21 -21.57 6.02
N LEU A 225 12.19 -21.87 5.17
CA LEU A 225 13.37 -22.63 5.58
C LEU A 225 14.36 -21.67 6.26
N PRO A 226 14.92 -22.05 7.42
CA PRO A 226 16.05 -21.32 7.97
C PRO A 226 17.19 -21.30 6.94
N PRO A 227 18.00 -20.22 6.87
CA PRO A 227 19.15 -20.17 5.98
C PRO A 227 19.99 -21.43 6.20
N PRO A 228 20.42 -22.12 5.12
CA PRO A 228 21.21 -23.33 5.27
C PRO A 228 22.45 -23.00 6.11
N PRO A 229 22.76 -23.82 7.12
CA PRO A 229 23.88 -23.51 8.01
C PRO A 229 25.17 -23.43 7.19
N PRO A 230 26.15 -22.59 7.59
CA PRO A 230 27.32 -22.25 6.76
C PRO A 230 28.13 -23.44 6.23
N TRP A 231 28.03 -24.61 6.86
CA TRP A 231 28.70 -25.84 6.46
C TRP A 231 28.01 -26.59 5.30
N ALA A 232 26.77 -26.23 4.95
CA ALA A 232 26.02 -26.86 3.85
C ALA A 232 26.48 -26.40 2.45
N PHE A 233 27.21 -25.28 2.36
CA PHE A 233 27.82 -24.81 1.10
C PHE A 233 29.20 -25.42 0.81
N SER A 234 29.77 -26.19 1.74
CA SER A 234 31.11 -26.79 1.57
C SER A 234 31.13 -28.10 0.79
N ASN A 235 29.97 -28.61 0.35
CA ASN A 235 29.86 -29.84 -0.44
C ASN A 235 29.32 -29.59 -1.85
N CYS A 236 29.64 -28.45 -2.46
CA CYS A 236 29.57 -28.37 -3.91
C CYS A 236 30.85 -29.05 -4.46
N PRO A 237 30.76 -30.20 -5.16
CA PRO A 237 31.93 -30.75 -5.81
C PRO A 237 32.46 -29.73 -6.81
N ASP A 238 33.77 -29.52 -6.79
CA ASP A 238 34.50 -28.63 -7.67
C ASP A 238 34.02 -28.80 -9.14
N PRO A 239 33.66 -27.73 -9.86
CA PRO A 239 33.27 -27.81 -11.27
C PRO A 239 34.34 -28.45 -12.17
N ALA A 240 35.59 -28.63 -11.70
CA ALA A 240 36.63 -29.40 -12.40
C ALA A 240 36.41 -30.92 -12.39
N ALA A 241 35.61 -31.48 -11.46
CA ALA A 241 35.37 -32.93 -11.37
C ALA A 241 34.38 -33.47 -12.42
N MET A 242 33.65 -32.59 -13.12
CA MET A 242 32.69 -32.93 -14.18
C MET A 242 33.31 -32.92 -15.59
N SER A 243 34.62 -33.20 -15.72
CA SER A 243 35.29 -33.34 -17.02
C SER A 243 35.87 -34.73 -17.30
N PHE A 244 35.75 -35.68 -16.36
CA PHE A 244 36.21 -37.07 -16.54
C PHE A 244 35.05 -38.06 -16.58
N LEU A 245 34.17 -37.92 -17.57
CA LEU A 245 33.18 -38.95 -17.92
C LEU A 245 32.88 -38.93 -19.42
N ARG A 246 33.94 -38.75 -20.22
CA ARG A 246 33.88 -38.90 -21.67
C ARG A 246 35.14 -39.53 -22.23
N ASP A 247 35.60 -40.63 -21.65
CA ASP A 247 36.46 -41.59 -22.34
C ASP A 247 36.34 -42.94 -21.64
N GLY A 248 35.77 -43.93 -22.34
CA GLY A 248 35.68 -45.28 -21.83
C GLY A 248 34.56 -46.12 -22.46
N ALA A 249 34.71 -46.49 -23.73
CA ALA A 249 34.07 -47.70 -24.25
C ALA A 249 34.82 -48.26 -25.47
N THR A 250 35.91 -49.00 -25.22
CA THR A 250 36.31 -50.08 -26.13
C THR A 250 36.66 -51.31 -25.32
N VAL A 251 35.88 -52.35 -25.54
CA VAL A 251 35.86 -53.67 -24.88
C VAL A 251 37.05 -54.51 -25.37
N PRO A 252 37.70 -55.34 -24.52
CA PRO A 252 38.65 -56.33 -25.00
C PRO A 252 37.92 -57.62 -25.43
N SER A 253 38.17 -58.06 -26.66
CA SER A 253 37.75 -59.37 -27.18
C SER A 253 38.88 -60.38 -27.07
N SER A 254 38.55 -61.55 -26.57
CA SER A 254 39.39 -62.74 -26.34
C SER A 254 40.12 -63.27 -27.58
N LEU A 255 41.41 -63.59 -27.44
CA LEU A 255 42.09 -64.88 -27.68
C LEU A 255 43.62 -64.69 -27.74
#